data_AF-A0A7Y3GD45-F1
#
_entry.id   AF-A0A7Y3GD45-F1
#
_cell.length_a   1.000
_cell.length_b   1.000
_cell.length_c   1.000
_cell.angle_alpha   90.00
_cell.angle_beta   90.00
_cell.angle_gamma   90.00
#
_symmetry.space_group_name_H-M   'P 1'
#
loop_
_entity.id
_entity.type
_entity.pdbx_description
1 polymer ?
#
loop_
_entity_poly.entity_id
_entity_poly.type
_entity_poly.pdbx_seq_one_letter_code
_entity_poly.pdbx_strand_id
1 'polypeptide(L)'
;MLALQGQAGEEDPAGPDRWRSAAWLSQLLVNDLEPAARRLCPAIAPLRDALLASGAVAAGLSGSGPTTFGIFSDAPAASEALAGARVRAALSTAASAASWTGVARTLRSAPRG
;
A
#
# COMPACT_ATOMS: atom_id res chain seq x y z
N MET A 1 17.76 41.69 22.95
CA MET A 1 17.14 41.39 21.64
C MET A 1 18.03 40.39 20.92
N LEU A 2 17.95 39.09 21.29
CA LEU A 2 18.66 38.02 20.59
C LEU A 2 17.78 37.55 19.43
N ALA A 3 18.28 37.70 18.20
CA ALA A 3 17.68 37.08 17.03
C ALA A 3 17.83 35.56 17.15
N LEU A 4 16.72 34.86 17.33
CA LEU A 4 16.66 33.42 17.09
C LEU A 4 16.86 33.23 15.59
N GLN A 5 18.08 32.86 15.21
CA GLN A 5 18.38 32.42 13.86
C GLN A 5 17.49 31.19 13.59
N GLY A 6 16.53 31.37 12.69
CA GLY A 6 15.70 30.28 12.19
C GLY A 6 16.61 29.15 11.73
N GLN A 7 16.44 27.98 12.34
CA GLN A 7 17.07 26.76 11.87
C GLN A 7 16.66 26.62 10.41
N ALA A 8 17.64 26.78 9.52
CA ALA A 8 17.46 26.47 8.11
C ALA A 8 16.83 25.08 8.03
N GLY A 9 15.68 25.01 7.38
CA GLY A 9 14.94 23.76 7.22
C GLY A 9 15.90 22.70 6.71
N GLU A 10 15.99 21.59 7.44
CA GLU A 10 16.72 20.42 7.01
C GLU A 10 16.15 20.02 5.63
N GLU A 11 16.89 20.31 4.56
CA GLU A 11 16.42 20.04 3.22
C GLU A 11 16.21 18.54 3.06
N ASP A 12 15.02 18.19 2.59
CA ASP A 12 14.56 16.81 2.45
C ASP A 12 15.38 16.13 1.35
N PRO A 13 16.31 15.19 1.65
CA PRO A 13 17.26 14.66 0.66
C PRO A 13 16.57 13.89 -0.48
N ALA A 14 15.27 13.62 -0.37
CA ALA A 14 14.47 12.94 -1.38
C ALA A 14 13.52 13.87 -2.16
N GLY A 15 13.52 15.18 -1.88
CA GLY A 15 12.75 16.18 -2.61
C GLY A 15 11.23 16.15 -2.35
N PRO A 16 10.48 17.11 -2.92
CA PRO A 16 9.07 17.36 -2.57
C PRO A 16 8.09 16.24 -2.97
N ASP A 17 8.52 15.31 -3.83
CA ASP A 17 7.69 14.23 -4.36
C ASP A 17 8.13 12.83 -3.88
N ARG A 18 8.99 12.75 -2.85
CA ARG A 18 9.49 11.47 -2.29
C ARG A 18 8.41 10.49 -1.86
N TRP A 19 7.23 11.01 -1.54
CA TRP A 19 6.08 10.19 -1.16
C TRP A 19 5.54 9.32 -2.32
N ARG A 20 5.99 9.56 -3.56
CA ARG A 20 5.72 8.69 -4.72
C ARG A 20 6.70 7.53 -4.85
N SER A 21 7.80 7.52 -4.09
CA SER A 21 8.82 6.49 -4.18
C SER A 21 8.38 5.21 -3.50
N ALA A 22 8.51 4.08 -4.20
CA ALA A 22 8.20 2.75 -3.66
C ALA A 22 8.93 2.44 -2.36
N ALA A 23 10.23 2.72 -2.34
CA ALA A 23 11.09 2.48 -1.20
C ALA A 23 10.72 3.33 0.02
N TRP A 24 10.19 4.54 -0.18
CA TRP A 24 9.76 5.42 0.90
C TRP A 24 8.36 5.01 1.42
N LEU A 25 7.41 4.76 0.50
CA LEU A 25 6.08 4.31 0.87
C LEU A 25 6.10 2.98 1.63
N SER A 26 6.94 2.03 1.21
CA SER A 26 7.03 0.72 1.88
C SER A 26 7.55 0.80 3.32
N GLN A 27 8.40 1.79 3.63
CA GLN A 27 8.93 2.01 4.98
C GLN A 27 7.89 2.64 5.92
N LEU A 28 6.93 3.40 5.38
CA LEU A 28 5.91 4.09 6.17
C LEU A 28 4.60 3.32 6.25
N LEU A 29 4.37 2.35 5.37
CA LEU A 29 3.17 1.53 5.36
C LEU A 29 3.23 0.45 6.44
N VAL A 30 3.13 0.87 7.69
CA VAL A 30 3.17 0.00 8.88
C VAL A 30 1.80 -0.03 9.55
N ASN A 31 1.35 -1.23 9.91
CA ASN A 31 0.15 -1.44 10.70
C ASN A 31 0.50 -2.29 11.91
N ASP A 32 0.42 -1.69 13.11
CA ASP A 32 0.76 -2.35 14.38
C ASP A 32 -0.13 -3.56 14.70
N LEU A 33 -1.33 -3.62 14.12
CA LEU A 33 -2.26 -4.74 14.29
C LEU A 33 -1.93 -5.91 13.34
N GLU A 34 -1.11 -5.70 12.32
CA GLU A 34 -0.85 -6.70 11.28
C GLU A 34 -0.27 -8.02 11.83
N PRO A 35 0.66 -8.03 12.82
CA PRO A 35 1.12 -9.27 13.43
C PRO A 35 -0.01 -10.06 14.11
N ALA A 36 -0.95 -9.38 14.77
CA ALA A 36 -2.10 -10.03 15.40
C ALA A 36 -3.11 -10.51 14.36
N ALA A 37 -3.41 -9.68 13.36
CA ALA A 37 -4.32 -10.01 12.27
C ALA A 37 -3.84 -11.23 11.48
N ARG A 38 -2.54 -11.33 11.15
CA ARG A 38 -1.95 -12.49 10.45
C ARG A 38 -2.06 -13.79 11.24
N ARG A 39 -2.01 -13.73 12.58
CA ARG A 39 -2.23 -14.92 13.44
C ARG A 39 -3.68 -15.37 13.41
N LEU A 40 -4.63 -14.43 13.44
CA LEU A 40 -6.07 -14.71 13.43
C LEU A 40 -6.59 -15.08 12.04
N CYS A 41 -5.99 -14.53 10.98
CA CYS A 41 -6.36 -14.77 9.59
C CYS A 41 -5.08 -15.03 8.76
N PRO A 42 -4.62 -16.30 8.67
CA PRO A 42 -3.40 -16.67 7.96
C PRO A 42 -3.40 -16.30 6.47
N ALA A 43 -4.59 -16.13 5.87
CA ALA A 43 -4.75 -15.77 4.46
C ALA A 43 -4.29 -14.35 4.11
N ILE A 44 -4.09 -13.47 5.11
CA ILE A 44 -3.59 -12.10 4.90
C ILE A 44 -2.19 -12.11 4.27
N ALA A 45 -1.29 -12.98 4.76
CA ALA A 45 0.10 -12.99 4.29
C ALA A 45 0.22 -13.40 2.80
N PRO A 46 -0.38 -14.52 2.35
CA PRO A 46 -0.37 -14.89 0.93
C PRO A 46 -0.96 -13.84 0.01
N LEU A 47 -2.04 -13.16 0.41
CA LEU A 47 -2.67 -12.12 -0.42
C LEU A 47 -1.78 -10.89 -0.55
N ARG A 48 -1.17 -10.43 0.55
CA ARG A 48 -0.23 -9.32 0.53
C ARG A 48 0.99 -9.64 -0.35
N ASP A 49 1.54 -10.83 -0.23
CA ASP A 49 2.71 -11.25 -1.00
C ASP A 49 2.36 -11.41 -2.50
N ALA A 50 1.15 -11.89 -2.81
CA ALA A 50 0.65 -11.97 -4.18
C ALA A 50 0.48 -10.59 -4.82
N LEU A 51 0.07 -9.56 -4.06
CA LEU A 51 -0.02 -8.18 -4.54
C LEU A 51 1.37 -7.62 -4.87
N LEU A 52 2.35 -7.79 -3.98
CA LEU A 52 3.74 -7.38 -4.20
C LEU A 52 4.34 -8.09 -5.43
N ALA A 53 4.15 -9.40 -5.53
CA ALA A 53 4.61 -10.19 -6.67
C ALA A 53 3.90 -9.86 -8.00
N SER A 54 2.76 -9.17 -7.93
CA SER A 54 2.00 -8.69 -9.09
C SER A 54 2.33 -7.23 -9.45
N GLY A 55 3.35 -6.63 -8.83
CA GLY A 55 3.83 -5.29 -9.17
C GLY A 55 3.33 -4.18 -8.26
N ALA A 56 2.75 -4.49 -7.10
CA ALA A 56 2.43 -3.47 -6.11
C ALA A 56 3.72 -2.82 -5.58
N VAL A 57 3.75 -1.49 -5.60
CA VAL A 57 4.78 -0.61 -5.05
C VAL A 57 4.88 -0.77 -3.52
N ALA A 58 3.74 -0.99 -2.87
CA ALA A 58 3.63 -1.33 -1.47
C ALA A 58 2.33 -2.13 -1.25
N ALA A 59 2.27 -2.95 -0.21
CA ALA A 59 1.06 -3.69 0.16
C ALA A 59 0.97 -3.82 1.68
N GLY A 60 -0.26 -3.79 2.20
CA GLY A 60 -0.51 -3.80 3.64
C GLY A 60 -1.95 -4.13 3.99
N LEU A 61 -2.24 -4.03 5.29
CA LEU A 61 -3.55 -4.29 5.86
C LEU A 61 -4.20 -2.97 6.31
N SER A 62 -5.51 -2.83 6.08
CA SER A 62 -6.30 -1.70 6.62
C SER A 62 -6.92 -2.07 7.96
N GLY A 63 -6.57 -1.34 9.03
CA GLY A 63 -7.09 -1.56 10.38
C GLY A 63 -6.77 -2.94 10.93
N SER A 64 -7.71 -3.58 11.64
CA SER A 64 -7.57 -4.95 12.14
C SER A 64 -7.74 -6.03 11.06
N GLY A 65 -8.03 -5.64 9.82
CA GLY A 65 -8.23 -6.54 8.69
C GLY A 65 -9.59 -7.25 8.65
N PRO A 66 -9.75 -8.28 7.80
CA PRO A 66 -8.75 -8.87 6.90
C PRO A 66 -8.47 -8.05 5.62
N THR A 67 -9.08 -6.86 5.46
CA THR A 67 -8.93 -5.99 4.29
C THR A 67 -7.46 -5.71 3.95
N THR A 68 -6.98 -6.39 2.92
CA THR A 68 -5.61 -6.27 2.40
C THR A 68 -5.63 -5.45 1.12
N PHE A 69 -4.65 -4.56 0.95
CA PHE A 69 -4.57 -3.69 -0.23
C PHE A 69 -3.15 -3.63 -0.80
N GLY A 70 -3.07 -3.28 -2.08
CA GLY A 70 -1.83 -3.01 -2.80
C GLY A 70 -1.89 -1.65 -3.47
N ILE A 71 -0.78 -0.91 -3.44
CA ILE A 71 -0.60 0.38 -4.11
C ILE A 71 0.16 0.12 -5.41
N PHE A 72 -0.33 0.66 -6.52
CA PHE A 72 0.29 0.53 -7.84
C PHE A 72 0.59 1.91 -8.42
N SER A 73 1.47 1.96 -9.42
CA SER A 73 1.79 3.20 -10.15
C SER A 73 0.57 3.83 -10.80
N ASP A 74 -0.37 3.00 -11.25
CA ASP A 74 -1.53 3.42 -12.02
C ASP A 74 -2.68 2.39 -11.92
N ALA A 75 -3.86 2.80 -12.40
CA ALA A 75 -5.06 1.98 -12.36
C ALA A 75 -5.02 0.74 -13.29
N PRO A 76 -4.48 0.81 -14.53
CA PRO A 76 -4.28 -0.37 -15.36
C PRO A 76 -3.47 -1.45 -14.66
N ALA A 77 -2.30 -1.12 -14.08
CA ALA A 77 -1.46 -2.08 -13.37
C ALA A 77 -2.20 -2.73 -12.18
N ALA A 78 -2.96 -1.95 -11.42
CA ALA A 78 -3.78 -2.48 -10.33
C ALA A 78 -4.88 -3.45 -10.84
N SER A 79 -5.49 -3.14 -11.98
CA SER A 79 -6.55 -3.96 -12.58
C SER A 79 -6.00 -5.26 -13.14
N GLU A 80 -4.85 -5.21 -13.82
CA GLU A 80 -4.14 -6.39 -14.31
C GLU A 80 -3.71 -7.31 -13.15
N ALA A 81 -3.17 -6.74 -12.07
CA ALA A 81 -2.82 -7.51 -10.88
C ALA A 81 -4.05 -8.20 -10.27
N LEU A 82 -5.19 -7.52 -10.16
CA LEU A 82 -6.42 -8.09 -9.62
C LEU A 82 -6.99 -9.22 -10.50
N ALA A 83 -6.87 -9.11 -11.82
CA ALA A 83 -7.27 -10.14 -12.77
C ALA A 83 -6.25 -11.31 -12.87
N GLY A 84 -5.01 -11.07 -12.47
CA GLY A 84 -3.90 -12.01 -12.59
C GLY A 84 -4.02 -13.26 -11.73
N ALA A 85 -3.52 -14.39 -12.25
CA ALA A 85 -3.63 -15.71 -11.61
C ALA A 85 -3.09 -15.74 -10.17
N ARG A 86 -2.04 -14.96 -9.86
CA ARG A 86 -1.43 -14.90 -8.51
C ARG A 86 -2.42 -14.38 -7.47
N VAL A 87 -3.00 -13.21 -7.70
CA VAL A 87 -3.96 -12.58 -6.78
C VAL A 87 -5.25 -13.41 -6.73
N ARG A 88 -5.71 -13.92 -7.87
CA ARG A 88 -6.88 -14.81 -7.94
C ARG A 88 -6.70 -16.10 -7.13
N ALA A 89 -5.54 -16.73 -7.20
CA ALA A 89 -5.21 -17.91 -6.40
C ALA A 89 -5.20 -17.58 -4.90
N ALA A 90 -4.56 -16.49 -4.49
CA ALA A 90 -4.53 -16.07 -3.08
C ALA A 90 -5.92 -15.69 -2.54
N LEU A 91 -6.79 -15.12 -3.37
CA LEU A 91 -8.18 -14.85 -3.00
C LEU A 91 -9.00 -16.15 -2.87
N SER A 92 -8.75 -17.14 -3.71
CA SER A 92 -9.49 -18.42 -3.66
C SER A 92 -9.24 -19.22 -2.38
N THR A 93 -8.08 -19.04 -1.75
CA THR A 93 -7.76 -19.64 -0.45
C THR A 93 -8.23 -18.78 0.73
N ALA A 94 -8.42 -17.47 0.53
CA ALA A 94 -8.84 -16.52 1.55
C ALA A 94 -10.36 -16.33 1.65
N ALA A 95 -11.08 -16.50 0.54
CA ALA A 95 -12.47 -16.10 0.41
C ALA A 95 -13.45 -17.18 0.88
N SER A 96 -14.26 -16.87 1.90
CA SER A 96 -15.60 -17.45 2.01
C SER A 96 -16.56 -16.76 1.02
N ALA A 97 -17.75 -17.32 0.79
CA ALA A 97 -18.65 -17.00 -0.33
C ALA A 97 -19.29 -15.58 -0.35
N ALA A 98 -18.72 -14.60 0.36
CA ALA A 98 -19.15 -13.21 0.39
C ALA A 98 -17.99 -12.18 0.29
N SER A 99 -16.78 -12.58 -0.12
CA SER A 99 -15.64 -11.66 -0.19
C SER A 99 -15.83 -10.60 -1.28
N TRP A 100 -15.76 -9.32 -0.87
CA TRP A 100 -15.72 -8.19 -1.80
C TRP A 100 -14.27 -7.91 -2.23
N THR A 101 -14.03 -7.88 -3.54
CA THR A 101 -12.73 -7.52 -4.13
C THR A 101 -12.93 -6.49 -5.22
N GLY A 102 -12.14 -5.42 -5.23
CA GLY A 102 -12.22 -4.37 -6.24
C GLY A 102 -11.06 -3.39 -6.16
N VAL A 103 -10.87 -2.60 -7.21
CA VAL A 103 -9.89 -1.50 -7.25
C VAL A 103 -10.54 -0.25 -6.68
N ALA A 104 -9.99 0.30 -5.60
CA ALA A 104 -10.50 1.51 -4.96
C ALA A 104 -9.58 2.72 -5.23
N ARG A 105 -9.97 3.53 -6.22
CA ARG A 105 -9.53 4.93 -6.48
C ARG A 105 -8.10 5.17 -7.00
N THR A 106 -7.98 6.07 -7.98
CA THR A 106 -6.73 6.73 -8.38
C THR A 106 -6.68 8.12 -7.77
N LEU A 107 -5.67 8.41 -6.93
CA LEU A 107 -5.39 9.79 -6.51
C LEU A 107 -4.70 10.51 -7.68
N ARG A 108 -5.45 11.33 -8.44
CA ARG A 108 -4.82 12.27 -9.37
C ARG A 108 -4.31 13.46 -8.56
N SER A 109 -3.00 13.70 -8.59
CA SER A 109 -2.46 15.00 -8.20
C SER A 109 -3.07 16.07 -9.11
N ALA A 110 -3.65 17.12 -8.52
CA ALA A 110 -4.06 18.29 -9.28
C ALA A 110 -2.84 18.91 -10.01
N PRO A 111 -3.01 19.49 -11.21
CA PRO A 111 -1.93 20.23 -11.85
C PRO A 111 -1.50 21.37 -10.92
N ARG A 112 -0.18 21.50 -10.69
CA ARG A 112 0.38 22.67 -10.02
C ARG A 112 0.22 23.84 -10.98
N GLY A 113 -0.68 24.78 -10.67
CA GLY A 113 -0.80 26.07 -11.34
C GLY A 113 0.23 27.06 -10.82
#